data_AF-A0A7S3U2D8-F1
#
_entry.id   AF-A0A7S3U2D8-F1
#
_cell.length_a   1.000
_cell.length_b   1.000
_cell.length_c   1.000
_cell.angle_alpha   90.00
_cell.angle_beta   90.00
_cell.angle_gamma   90.00
#
_symmetry.space_group_name_H-M   'P 1'
#
loop_
_entity.id
_entity.type
_entity.pdbx_description
1 polymer ?
#
loop_
_entity_poly.entity_id
_entity_poly.type
_entity_poly.pdbx_seq_one_letter_code
_entity_poly.pdbx_strand_id
1 'polypeptide(L)'
;MPSERRQVWLTLLSIALAAGLEDGSAPFYAALTAAVDVANSTGVLVKLKAAAETVGARCLDGTPGAYYIRKGAGTGANKWYIHHQGGGWCESLDDCLRRSKGGLGSSTGYAPTTSGMGGGYFSPLPSVNPMMYNWNSVYLQYCDGGSFSGNNDTVTVHKNTSLYFRGKRIREASYASLLASGLTNATDVVISGCSAGGLATFLHTDQWCDALAADAPSAKCVGLPDSGFFLDYQSTQAPGRAEASSRRRLTTLPGDYHAGLKWCFEAFNATAGVNQDCIAAHGTGGFATDSPPYLCMFAEHTAVFTHTPIFALQSEYDSWQSGHVLHPGDSVQLLGDNLTKRIGGNLVGPHPSSGAFLDSCHHHCGSWNDIRIDGQLVSEAFAQWYDAVGTKGKKPKRIWKQGQAYPCDRCCKP
;
A
#
# COMPACT_ATOMS: atom_id res chain seq x y z
N MET A 1 -20.73 -24.93 10.98
CA MET A 1 -20.59 -25.07 9.52
C MET A 1 -21.77 -24.34 8.89
N PRO A 2 -21.61 -23.28 8.09
CA PRO A 2 -22.78 -22.58 7.59
C PRO A 2 -23.41 -23.44 6.48
N SER A 3 -24.68 -23.77 6.67
CA SER A 3 -25.50 -24.70 5.90
C SER A 3 -25.47 -24.46 4.38
N GLU A 4 -25.27 -23.23 3.94
CA GLU A 4 -25.26 -22.86 2.52
C GLU A 4 -24.07 -23.43 1.74
N ARG A 5 -22.88 -23.52 2.33
CA ARG A 5 -21.71 -24.14 1.65
C ARG A 5 -21.88 -25.65 1.53
N ARG A 6 -22.44 -26.30 2.56
CA ARG A 6 -22.85 -27.71 2.45
C ARG A 6 -23.88 -27.87 1.35
N GLN A 7 -24.84 -26.95 1.23
CA GLN A 7 -25.85 -27.00 0.18
C GLN A 7 -25.24 -26.87 -1.21
N VAL A 8 -24.36 -25.89 -1.44
CA VAL A 8 -23.70 -25.72 -2.75
C VAL A 8 -22.81 -26.92 -3.09
N TRP A 9 -22.01 -27.41 -2.15
CA TRP A 9 -21.20 -28.61 -2.35
C TRP A 9 -22.06 -29.84 -2.61
N LEU A 10 -23.14 -30.04 -1.85
CA LEU A 10 -24.07 -31.17 -2.04
C LEU A 10 -24.82 -31.06 -3.36
N THR A 11 -25.25 -29.87 -3.79
CA THR A 11 -25.93 -29.64 -5.07
C THR A 11 -24.98 -29.90 -6.24
N LEU A 12 -23.73 -29.44 -6.17
CA LEU A 12 -22.71 -29.69 -7.20
C LEU A 12 -22.29 -31.17 -7.25
N LEU A 13 -22.17 -31.82 -6.09
CA LEU A 13 -21.91 -33.26 -6.00
C LEU A 13 -23.08 -34.07 -6.56
N SER A 14 -24.32 -33.64 -6.30
CA SER A 14 -25.54 -34.27 -6.82
C SER A 14 -25.65 -34.13 -8.34
N ILE A 15 -25.25 -32.98 -8.90
CA ILE A 15 -25.19 -32.76 -10.35
C ILE A 15 -24.10 -33.64 -10.99
N ALA A 16 -22.95 -33.80 -10.34
CA ALA A 16 -21.87 -34.67 -10.81
C ALA A 16 -22.25 -36.16 -10.77
N LEU A 17 -22.92 -36.61 -9.70
CA LEU A 17 -23.45 -37.96 -9.56
C LEU A 17 -24.61 -38.24 -10.53
N ALA A 18 -25.47 -37.25 -10.81
CA ALA A 18 -26.57 -37.37 -11.78
C ALA A 18 -26.08 -37.44 -13.24
N ALA A 19 -24.86 -36.98 -13.53
CA ALA A 19 -24.28 -36.99 -14.88
C ALA A 19 -23.61 -38.32 -15.27
N GLY A 20 -23.50 -39.31 -14.37
CA GLY A 20 -23.07 -40.68 -14.71
C GLY A 20 -21.64 -40.80 -15.30
N LEU A 21 -20.71 -39.93 -14.94
CA LEU A 21 -19.37 -39.89 -15.52
C LEU A 21 -18.38 -40.77 -14.73
N GLU A 22 -18.27 -42.05 -15.09
CA GLU A 22 -17.12 -42.89 -14.73
C GLU A 22 -16.02 -42.74 -15.81
N ASP A 23 -14.76 -42.58 -15.36
CA ASP A 23 -13.54 -42.39 -16.16
C ASP A 23 -13.45 -41.16 -17.07
N GLY A 24 -13.53 -39.98 -16.46
CA GLY A 24 -13.16 -38.69 -17.10
C GLY A 24 -13.07 -37.52 -16.12
N SER A 25 -12.95 -37.80 -14.82
CA SER A 25 -13.26 -36.85 -13.74
C SER A 25 -12.16 -35.83 -13.45
N ALA A 26 -10.90 -36.10 -13.82
CA ALA A 26 -9.79 -35.17 -13.61
C ALA A 26 -9.99 -33.78 -14.24
N PRO A 27 -10.38 -33.63 -15.52
CA PRO A 27 -10.65 -32.32 -16.11
C PRO A 27 -11.88 -31.62 -15.51
N PHE A 28 -12.90 -32.36 -15.06
CA PHE A 28 -14.08 -31.76 -14.40
C PHE A 28 -13.76 -31.27 -12.98
N TYR A 29 -13.05 -32.07 -12.18
CA TYR A 29 -12.56 -31.63 -10.87
C TYR A 29 -11.58 -30.47 -11.02
N ALA A 30 -10.67 -30.51 -12.00
CA ALA A 30 -9.78 -29.38 -12.29
C ALA A 30 -10.56 -28.11 -12.70
N ALA A 31 -11.61 -28.23 -13.51
CA ALA A 31 -12.48 -27.11 -13.88
C ALA A 31 -13.29 -26.59 -12.70
N LEU A 32 -13.76 -27.46 -11.80
CA LEU A 32 -14.48 -27.09 -10.59
C LEU A 32 -13.55 -26.39 -9.59
N THR A 33 -12.35 -26.93 -9.37
CA THR A 33 -11.31 -26.31 -8.54
C THR A 33 -10.90 -24.96 -9.11
N ALA A 34 -10.66 -24.87 -10.42
CA ALA A 34 -10.37 -23.61 -11.09
C ALA A 34 -11.53 -22.60 -10.97
N ALA A 35 -12.78 -23.04 -11.09
CA ALA A 35 -13.95 -22.17 -10.92
C ALA A 35 -14.09 -21.67 -9.46
N VAL A 36 -13.81 -22.53 -8.48
CA VAL A 36 -13.80 -22.16 -7.05
C VAL A 36 -12.62 -21.22 -6.74
N ASP A 37 -11.46 -21.44 -7.33
CA ASP A 37 -10.28 -20.57 -7.18
C ASP A 37 -10.53 -19.20 -7.83
N VAL A 38 -11.16 -19.16 -9.01
CA VAL A 38 -11.56 -17.92 -9.69
C VAL A 38 -12.59 -17.16 -8.85
N ALA A 39 -13.62 -17.83 -8.34
CA ALA A 39 -14.62 -17.22 -7.45
C ALA A 39 -13.98 -16.69 -6.16
N ASN A 40 -12.99 -17.40 -5.60
CA ASN A 40 -12.24 -16.98 -4.43
C ASN A 40 -11.14 -15.94 -4.74
N SER A 41 -10.82 -15.66 -6.00
CA SER A 41 -9.84 -14.64 -6.40
C SER A 41 -10.46 -13.28 -6.77
N THR A 42 -11.79 -13.22 -6.91
CA THR A 42 -12.47 -12.05 -7.49
C THR A 42 -12.85 -11.02 -6.44
N GLY A 43 -12.42 -9.77 -6.64
CA GLY A 43 -12.87 -8.62 -5.85
C GLY A 43 -14.07 -7.92 -6.50
N VAL A 44 -14.98 -7.38 -5.69
CA VAL A 44 -16.16 -6.61 -6.14
C VAL A 44 -15.93 -5.13 -5.89
N LEU A 45 -16.25 -4.29 -6.89
CA LEU A 45 -16.09 -2.84 -6.81
C LEU A 45 -17.12 -2.20 -5.88
N VAL A 46 -16.64 -1.33 -4.98
CA VAL A 46 -17.44 -0.40 -4.20
C VAL A 46 -17.05 1.02 -4.58
N LYS A 47 -17.98 1.78 -5.17
CA LYS A 47 -17.83 3.21 -5.44
C LYS A 47 -18.42 4.02 -4.29
N LEU A 48 -17.67 4.98 -3.77
CA LEU A 48 -18.03 5.84 -2.64
C LEU A 48 -18.96 6.98 -3.07
N LYS A 49 -20.04 6.67 -3.81
CA LYS A 49 -20.92 7.66 -4.46
C LYS A 49 -21.49 8.68 -3.47
N ALA A 50 -22.05 8.21 -2.36
CA ALA A 50 -22.62 9.08 -1.34
C ALA A 50 -21.53 9.99 -0.72
N ALA A 51 -20.37 9.43 -0.37
CA ALA A 51 -19.28 10.19 0.23
C ALA A 51 -18.63 11.20 -0.73
N ALA A 52 -18.66 10.94 -2.05
CA ALA A 52 -18.25 11.93 -3.04
C ALA A 52 -19.09 13.21 -2.96
N GLU A 53 -20.38 13.08 -2.69
CA GLU A 53 -21.31 14.20 -2.57
C GLU A 53 -21.30 14.84 -1.17
N THR A 54 -21.23 14.04 -0.10
CA THR A 54 -21.35 14.55 1.27
C THR A 54 -20.04 15.05 1.86
N VAL A 55 -18.92 14.39 1.57
CA VAL A 55 -17.60 14.73 2.14
C VAL A 55 -16.53 14.97 1.07
N GLY A 56 -16.89 14.96 -0.21
CA GLY A 56 -15.98 15.26 -1.31
C GLY A 56 -14.92 14.18 -1.55
N ALA A 57 -15.21 12.91 -1.26
CA ALA A 57 -14.33 11.77 -1.55
C ALA A 57 -14.23 11.49 -3.07
N ARG A 58 -13.54 12.37 -3.80
CA ARG A 58 -13.46 12.38 -5.27
C ARG A 58 -12.05 12.10 -5.78
N CYS A 59 -11.96 11.30 -6.84
CA CYS A 59 -10.76 11.15 -7.66
C CYS A 59 -10.36 12.47 -8.33
N LEU A 60 -9.18 12.51 -8.96
CA LEU A 60 -8.65 13.72 -9.63
C LEU A 60 -9.65 14.35 -10.61
N ASP A 61 -10.46 13.58 -11.33
CA ASP A 61 -11.45 14.05 -12.30
C ASP A 61 -12.83 14.41 -11.69
N GLY A 62 -13.01 14.24 -10.37
CA GLY A 62 -14.27 14.49 -9.67
C GLY A 62 -15.18 13.28 -9.51
N THR A 63 -14.87 12.14 -10.14
CA THR A 63 -15.62 10.89 -9.94
C THR A 63 -15.44 10.36 -8.51
N PRO A 64 -16.36 9.51 -8.01
CA PRO A 64 -16.21 8.97 -6.66
C PRO A 64 -14.95 8.12 -6.49
N GLY A 65 -14.29 8.23 -5.34
CA GLY A 65 -13.30 7.26 -4.90
C GLY A 65 -13.88 5.85 -4.83
N ALA A 66 -13.03 4.83 -4.86
CA ALA A 66 -13.48 3.45 -4.88
C ALA A 66 -12.46 2.47 -4.30
N TYR A 67 -12.92 1.26 -4.03
CA TYR A 67 -12.07 0.13 -3.69
C TYR A 67 -12.70 -1.17 -4.20
N TYR A 68 -11.90 -2.22 -4.30
CA TYR A 68 -12.41 -3.58 -4.49
C TYR A 68 -12.34 -4.33 -3.17
N ILE A 69 -13.35 -5.16 -2.90
CA ILE A 69 -13.40 -5.99 -1.70
C ILE A 69 -13.72 -7.43 -2.06
N ARG A 70 -13.03 -8.36 -1.39
CA ARG A 70 -13.37 -9.77 -1.32
C ARG A 70 -13.56 -10.16 0.14
N LYS A 71 -14.68 -10.79 0.47
CA LYS A 71 -14.99 -11.21 1.84
C LYS A 71 -14.12 -12.38 2.28
N GLY A 72 -13.67 -12.30 3.54
CA GLY A 72 -12.97 -13.38 4.20
C GLY A 72 -13.88 -14.56 4.52
N ALA A 73 -13.29 -15.68 4.95
CA ALA A 73 -14.03 -16.90 5.27
C ALA A 73 -13.43 -17.63 6.48
N GLY A 74 -14.28 -18.38 7.18
CA GLY A 74 -13.86 -19.19 8.32
C GLY A 74 -13.19 -18.35 9.41
N THR A 75 -11.99 -18.76 9.83
CA THR A 75 -11.19 -18.06 10.85
C THR A 75 -10.71 -16.67 10.42
N GLY A 76 -10.72 -16.37 9.11
CA GLY A 76 -10.36 -15.05 8.56
C GLY A 76 -11.54 -14.11 8.34
N ALA A 77 -12.78 -14.52 8.66
CA ALA A 77 -13.98 -13.73 8.38
C ALA A 77 -14.03 -12.37 9.10
N ASN A 78 -13.34 -12.23 10.23
CA ASN A 78 -13.20 -10.99 10.99
C ASN A 78 -11.77 -10.39 10.90
N LYS A 79 -10.94 -10.89 9.98
CA LYS A 79 -9.59 -10.39 9.76
C LYS A 79 -9.54 -9.62 8.44
N TRP A 80 -8.71 -8.59 8.36
CA TRP A 80 -8.72 -7.64 7.25
C TRP A 80 -7.32 -7.33 6.75
N TYR A 81 -7.13 -7.45 5.45
CA TYR A 81 -5.97 -6.97 4.72
C TYR A 81 -6.42 -5.81 3.83
N ILE A 82 -5.93 -4.60 4.11
CA ILE A 82 -6.31 -3.37 3.41
C ILE A 82 -5.07 -2.84 2.69
N HIS A 83 -5.06 -2.97 1.37
CA HIS A 83 -3.93 -2.59 0.52
C HIS A 83 -4.20 -1.29 -0.24
N HIS A 84 -3.30 -0.33 -0.12
CA HIS A 84 -3.26 0.89 -0.90
C HIS A 84 -2.56 0.60 -2.22
N GLN A 85 -3.26 0.79 -3.35
CA GLN A 85 -2.66 0.68 -4.67
C GLN A 85 -1.50 1.68 -4.87
N GLY A 86 -0.46 1.26 -5.58
CA GLY A 86 0.64 2.11 -6.04
C GLY A 86 0.40 2.72 -7.43
N GLY A 87 1.34 3.55 -7.90
CA GLY A 87 1.30 4.10 -9.25
C GLY A 87 1.95 5.47 -9.43
N GLY A 88 2.99 5.80 -8.65
CA GLY A 88 3.64 7.11 -8.67
C GLY A 88 2.69 8.28 -8.36
N TRP A 89 3.19 9.50 -8.39
CA TRP A 89 2.42 10.70 -8.07
C TRP A 89 2.02 11.45 -9.33
N CYS A 90 1.20 12.50 -9.19
CA CYS A 90 1.19 13.54 -10.19
C CYS A 90 1.82 14.81 -9.60
N GLU A 91 2.84 15.33 -10.26
CA GLU A 91 3.80 16.28 -9.67
C GLU A 91 3.74 17.67 -10.36
N SER A 92 2.67 17.90 -11.12
CA SER A 92 2.33 19.20 -11.71
C SER A 92 0.85 19.20 -12.13
N LEU A 93 0.26 20.38 -12.34
CA LEU A 93 -1.12 20.47 -12.85
C LEU A 93 -1.30 19.81 -14.23
N ASP A 94 -0.29 19.91 -15.11
CA ASP A 94 -0.32 19.26 -16.42
C ASP A 94 -0.26 17.73 -16.32
N ASP A 95 0.50 17.21 -15.36
CA ASP A 95 0.55 15.78 -15.10
C ASP A 95 -0.73 15.28 -14.44
N CYS A 96 -1.25 15.98 -13.43
CA CYS A 96 -2.52 15.63 -12.79
C CYS A 96 -3.69 15.68 -13.78
N LEU A 97 -3.71 16.65 -14.71
CA LEU A 97 -4.68 16.69 -15.80
C LEU A 97 -4.56 15.53 -16.79
N ARG A 98 -3.34 15.05 -17.07
CA ARG A 98 -3.15 13.87 -17.91
C ARG A 98 -3.62 12.61 -17.17
N ARG A 99 -3.26 12.49 -15.90
CA ARG A 99 -3.58 11.36 -15.02
C ARG A 99 -5.08 11.24 -14.74
N SER A 100 -5.79 12.37 -14.60
CA SER A 100 -7.25 12.41 -14.37
C SER A 100 -8.06 11.71 -15.48
N LYS A 101 -7.47 11.50 -16.67
CA LYS A 101 -8.12 10.83 -17.81
C LYS A 101 -7.98 9.30 -17.78
N GLY A 102 -7.26 8.74 -16.81
CA GLY A 102 -6.99 7.31 -16.71
C GLY A 102 -7.39 6.70 -15.36
N GLY A 103 -7.17 5.40 -15.20
CA GLY A 103 -7.54 4.65 -14.00
C GLY A 103 -6.78 5.05 -12.72
N LEU A 104 -5.76 5.90 -12.79
CA LEU A 104 -5.09 6.46 -11.60
C LEU A 104 -5.56 7.88 -11.26
N GLY A 105 -6.65 8.33 -11.88
CA GLY A 105 -7.26 9.64 -11.66
C GLY A 105 -8.77 9.70 -11.89
N SER A 106 -9.39 8.60 -12.36
CA SER A 106 -10.82 8.49 -12.61
C SER A 106 -11.33 7.08 -12.30
N SER A 107 -12.49 6.99 -11.64
CA SER A 107 -13.19 5.72 -11.43
C SER A 107 -14.16 5.35 -12.55
N THR A 108 -14.26 6.15 -13.62
CA THR A 108 -15.20 5.91 -14.74
C THR A 108 -14.99 4.53 -15.37
N GLY A 109 -13.73 4.14 -15.60
CA GLY A 109 -13.36 2.89 -16.25
C GLY A 109 -13.21 1.68 -15.34
N TYR A 110 -13.50 1.79 -14.03
CA TYR A 110 -13.37 0.65 -13.12
C TYR A 110 -14.45 -0.39 -13.40
N ALA A 111 -14.01 -1.63 -13.68
CA ALA A 111 -14.89 -2.76 -13.90
C ALA A 111 -15.65 -3.14 -12.61
N PRO A 112 -16.85 -3.72 -12.69
CA PRO A 112 -17.59 -4.16 -11.51
C PRO A 112 -16.86 -5.21 -10.66
N THR A 113 -15.95 -5.96 -11.27
CA THR A 113 -15.13 -6.99 -10.61
C THR A 113 -13.69 -6.94 -11.10
N THR A 114 -12.77 -7.50 -10.31
CA THR A 114 -11.36 -7.65 -10.69
C THR A 114 -10.83 -9.03 -10.30
N SER A 115 -10.12 -9.68 -11.23
CA SER A 115 -9.33 -10.89 -10.96
C SER A 115 -7.92 -10.58 -10.46
N GLY A 116 -7.53 -9.30 -10.41
CA GLY A 116 -6.22 -8.84 -9.94
C GLY A 116 -5.95 -9.08 -8.44
N MET A 117 -6.93 -9.62 -7.71
CA MET A 117 -6.82 -9.99 -6.29
C MET A 117 -6.56 -11.50 -6.11
N GLY A 118 -5.97 -12.18 -7.10
CA GLY A 118 -5.73 -13.63 -7.07
C GLY A 118 -4.34 -14.10 -6.66
N GLY A 119 -3.36 -13.20 -6.49
CA GLY A 119 -1.95 -13.56 -6.30
C GLY A 119 -1.24 -12.79 -5.18
N GLY A 120 -0.02 -13.23 -4.83
CA GLY A 120 0.82 -12.60 -3.81
C GLY A 120 0.07 -12.38 -2.49
N TYR A 121 0.08 -11.14 -2.01
CA TYR A 121 -0.64 -10.68 -0.80
C TYR A 121 -2.14 -11.02 -0.78
N PHE A 122 -2.75 -11.15 -1.96
CA PHE A 122 -4.16 -11.43 -2.13
C PHE A 122 -4.45 -12.89 -2.48
N SER A 123 -3.43 -13.74 -2.58
CA SER A 123 -3.66 -15.13 -2.97
C SER A 123 -4.61 -15.82 -1.98
N PRO A 124 -5.67 -16.50 -2.46
CA PRO A 124 -6.52 -17.33 -1.62
C PRO A 124 -5.87 -18.69 -1.29
N LEU A 125 -4.67 -18.96 -1.80
CA LEU A 125 -3.94 -20.20 -1.56
C LEU A 125 -3.06 -20.08 -0.31
N PRO A 126 -3.23 -20.94 0.71
CA PRO A 126 -2.38 -20.96 1.90
C PRO A 126 -0.89 -21.19 1.60
N SER A 127 -0.57 -21.88 0.49
CA SER A 127 0.82 -22.11 0.07
C SER A 127 1.53 -20.84 -0.44
N VAL A 128 0.77 -19.81 -0.81
CA VAL A 128 1.29 -18.52 -1.29
C VAL A 128 1.11 -17.42 -0.25
N ASN A 129 0.00 -17.45 0.48
CA ASN A 129 -0.35 -16.46 1.49
C ASN A 129 -0.78 -17.13 2.81
N PRO A 130 0.16 -17.77 3.53
CA PRO A 130 -0.17 -18.66 4.65
C PRO A 130 -0.98 -17.99 5.76
N MET A 131 -0.72 -16.70 6.02
CA MET A 131 -1.39 -15.97 7.10
C MET A 131 -2.72 -15.35 6.68
N MET A 132 -2.80 -14.76 5.48
CA MET A 132 -3.91 -13.87 5.09
C MET A 132 -4.82 -14.44 3.98
N TYR A 133 -4.60 -15.68 3.52
CA TYR A 133 -5.33 -16.25 2.37
C TYR A 133 -6.86 -16.22 2.50
N ASN A 134 -7.39 -16.31 3.72
CA ASN A 134 -8.83 -16.33 3.99
C ASN A 134 -9.36 -15.06 4.68
N TRP A 135 -8.58 -13.98 4.73
CA TRP A 135 -8.98 -12.70 5.33
C TRP A 135 -9.88 -11.91 4.37
N ASN A 136 -10.66 -10.96 4.91
CA ASN A 136 -11.26 -9.92 4.07
C ASN A 136 -10.13 -9.16 3.38
N SER A 137 -10.19 -9.07 2.06
CA SER A 137 -9.18 -8.40 1.25
C SER A 137 -9.77 -7.14 0.65
N VAL A 138 -9.11 -6.00 0.84
CA VAL A 138 -9.50 -4.71 0.29
C VAL A 138 -8.36 -4.17 -0.55
N TYR A 139 -8.66 -3.78 -1.78
CA TYR A 139 -7.74 -3.09 -2.68
C TYR A 139 -8.26 -1.68 -2.94
N LEU A 140 -7.72 -0.70 -2.20
CA LEU A 140 -8.08 0.71 -2.33
C LEU A 140 -7.55 1.25 -3.66
N GLN A 141 -8.45 1.75 -4.51
CA GLN A 141 -8.07 2.28 -5.82
C GLN A 141 -7.45 3.66 -5.66
N TYR A 142 -6.23 3.80 -6.18
CA TYR A 142 -5.42 5.00 -6.05
C TYR A 142 -5.72 5.97 -7.18
N CYS A 143 -6.67 6.88 -6.94
CA CYS A 143 -7.14 7.84 -7.93
C CYS A 143 -6.94 9.32 -7.55
N ASP A 144 -6.22 9.60 -6.46
CA ASP A 144 -5.97 10.98 -6.00
C ASP A 144 -4.60 11.53 -6.43
N GLY A 145 -3.66 10.66 -6.85
CA GLY A 145 -2.34 11.08 -7.33
C GLY A 145 -1.36 11.56 -6.25
N GLY A 146 -1.72 11.45 -4.97
CA GLY A 146 -0.95 12.02 -3.85
C GLY A 146 -0.81 11.09 -2.65
N SER A 147 -0.66 9.79 -2.87
CA SER A 147 -0.62 8.76 -1.81
C SER A 147 -1.70 8.94 -0.73
N PHE A 148 -2.95 9.24 -1.11
CA PHE A 148 -4.06 9.46 -0.18
C PHE A 148 -3.87 10.61 0.83
N SER A 149 -2.98 11.57 0.55
CA SER A 149 -2.63 12.64 1.50
C SER A 149 -3.36 13.96 1.26
N GLY A 150 -3.83 14.23 0.04
CA GLY A 150 -4.47 15.51 -0.30
C GLY A 150 -5.79 15.77 0.43
N ASN A 151 -5.98 16.99 0.93
CA ASN A 151 -7.24 17.47 1.52
C ASN A 151 -7.55 18.92 1.14
N ASN A 152 -7.28 19.31 -0.11
CA ASN A 152 -7.54 20.66 -0.58
C ASN A 152 -9.04 20.89 -0.69
N ASP A 153 -9.62 21.81 0.09
CA ASP A 153 -11.06 22.12 0.09
C ASP A 153 -11.55 22.72 -1.22
N THR A 154 -10.67 23.41 -1.94
CA THR A 154 -10.99 24.09 -3.20
C THR A 154 -10.89 23.16 -4.40
N VAL A 155 -11.52 23.55 -5.51
CA VAL A 155 -11.38 22.87 -6.80
C VAL A 155 -10.40 23.66 -7.64
N THR A 156 -9.35 23.00 -8.12
CA THR A 156 -8.35 23.64 -8.98
C THR A 156 -8.80 23.55 -10.43
N VAL A 157 -9.02 24.68 -11.09
CA VAL A 157 -9.32 24.70 -12.53
C VAL A 157 -8.02 24.88 -13.32
N HIS A 158 -7.69 23.90 -14.15
CA HIS A 158 -6.51 23.95 -15.02
C HIS A 158 -6.88 23.56 -16.44
N LYS A 159 -6.58 24.43 -17.43
CA LYS A 159 -6.93 24.23 -18.84
C LYS A 159 -8.41 23.82 -19.03
N ASN A 160 -9.31 24.57 -18.39
CA ASN A 160 -10.76 24.34 -18.39
C ASN A 160 -11.21 22.97 -17.85
N THR A 161 -10.37 22.29 -17.05
CA THR A 161 -10.71 21.05 -16.38
C THR A 161 -10.59 21.23 -14.87
N SER A 162 -11.60 20.78 -14.13
CA SER A 162 -11.58 20.75 -12.67
C SER A 162 -10.75 19.57 -12.17
N LEU A 163 -9.82 19.84 -11.25
CA LEU A 163 -9.01 18.86 -10.55
C LEU A 163 -9.32 18.87 -9.06
N TYR A 164 -9.39 17.66 -8.49
CA TYR A 164 -9.75 17.43 -7.10
C TYR A 164 -8.64 16.67 -6.36
N PHE A 165 -8.05 17.27 -5.34
CA PHE A 165 -6.98 16.66 -4.54
C PHE A 165 -7.53 16.20 -3.19
N ARG A 166 -8.15 15.01 -3.16
CA ARG A 166 -9.02 14.54 -2.05
C ARG A 166 -8.62 13.19 -1.46
N GLY A 167 -7.34 12.82 -1.54
CA GLY A 167 -6.82 11.55 -1.03
C GLY A 167 -7.25 11.21 0.39
N LYS A 168 -7.13 12.17 1.33
CA LYS A 168 -7.54 11.99 2.74
C LYS A 168 -9.01 11.61 2.85
N ARG A 169 -9.87 12.31 2.13
CA ARG A 169 -11.33 12.11 2.13
C ARG A 169 -11.70 10.75 1.52
N ILE A 170 -11.00 10.30 0.48
CA ILE A 170 -11.18 8.97 -0.09
C ILE A 170 -10.82 7.89 0.94
N ARG A 171 -9.70 8.04 1.64
CA ARG A 171 -9.25 7.10 2.68
C ARG A 171 -10.27 7.01 3.82
N GLU A 172 -10.68 8.14 4.38
CA GLU A 172 -11.66 8.20 5.49
C GLU A 172 -13.04 7.67 5.08
N ALA A 173 -13.51 8.01 3.88
CA ALA A 173 -14.75 7.47 3.35
C ALA A 173 -14.67 5.95 3.08
N SER A 174 -13.50 5.45 2.69
CA SER A 174 -13.25 4.01 2.56
C SER A 174 -13.34 3.33 3.92
N TYR A 175 -12.69 3.87 4.95
CA TYR A 175 -12.80 3.37 6.33
C TYR A 175 -14.26 3.29 6.79
N ALA A 176 -15.02 4.38 6.67
CA ALA A 176 -16.43 4.42 7.05
C ALA A 176 -17.29 3.40 6.27
N SER A 177 -17.01 3.21 4.98
CA SER A 177 -17.68 2.19 4.16
C SER A 177 -17.33 0.76 4.59
N LEU A 178 -16.10 0.52 5.05
CA LEU A 178 -15.65 -0.77 5.55
C LEU A 178 -16.24 -1.10 6.92
N LEU A 179 -16.46 -0.11 7.79
CA LEU A 179 -17.22 -0.29 9.05
C LEU A 179 -18.62 -0.85 8.77
N ALA A 180 -19.35 -0.25 7.83
CA ALA A 180 -20.66 -0.74 7.39
C ALA A 180 -20.59 -2.15 6.76
N SER A 181 -19.39 -2.58 6.34
CA SER A 181 -19.13 -3.90 5.78
C SER A 181 -18.65 -4.93 6.82
N GLY A 182 -18.56 -4.57 8.09
CA GLY A 182 -18.18 -5.46 9.19
C GLY A 182 -16.79 -5.24 9.79
N LEU A 183 -16.07 -4.17 9.41
CA LEU A 183 -14.78 -3.84 10.01
C LEU A 183 -14.89 -3.54 11.52
N THR A 184 -16.08 -3.15 12.01
CA THR A 184 -16.38 -3.00 13.45
C THR A 184 -16.16 -4.28 14.26
N ASN A 185 -16.23 -5.45 13.62
CA ASN A 185 -16.02 -6.75 14.28
C ASN A 185 -14.58 -7.25 14.08
N ALA A 186 -13.66 -6.42 13.61
CA ALA A 186 -12.32 -6.85 13.28
C ALA A 186 -11.57 -7.39 14.50
N THR A 187 -10.84 -8.50 14.31
CA THR A 187 -9.88 -9.00 15.30
C THR A 187 -8.44 -8.69 14.90
N ASP A 188 -8.20 -8.59 13.59
CA ASP A 188 -6.88 -8.39 13.01
C ASP A 188 -7.01 -7.51 11.77
N VAL A 189 -6.18 -6.48 11.66
CA VAL A 189 -6.10 -5.58 10.51
C VAL A 189 -4.64 -5.37 10.14
N VAL A 190 -4.32 -5.61 8.87
CA VAL A 190 -3.03 -5.27 8.26
C VAL A 190 -3.27 -4.18 7.23
N ILE A 191 -2.71 -3.00 7.49
CA ILE A 191 -2.68 -1.88 6.55
C ILE A 191 -1.43 -2.03 5.70
N SER A 192 -1.59 -2.09 4.39
CA SER A 192 -0.51 -2.37 3.45
C SER A 192 -0.67 -1.51 2.21
N GLY A 193 0.30 -1.61 1.32
CA GLY A 193 0.30 -0.98 0.02
C GLY A 193 1.66 -1.16 -0.62
N CYS A 194 1.72 -0.96 -1.93
CA CYS A 194 2.98 -1.02 -2.66
C CYS A 194 3.34 0.27 -3.38
N SER A 195 4.63 0.60 -3.50
CA SER A 195 5.11 1.79 -4.22
C SER A 195 4.54 3.07 -3.58
N ALA A 196 3.86 3.92 -4.33
CA ALA A 196 3.11 5.06 -3.79
C ALA A 196 2.07 4.66 -2.72
N GLY A 197 1.52 3.45 -2.77
CA GLY A 197 0.68 2.88 -1.72
C GLY A 197 1.47 2.36 -0.52
N GLY A 198 2.71 1.94 -0.73
CA GLY A 198 3.66 1.63 0.35
C GLY A 198 4.04 2.90 1.11
N LEU A 199 4.29 4.00 0.39
CA LEU A 199 4.42 5.32 1.01
C LEU A 199 3.15 5.69 1.76
N ALA A 200 1.97 5.56 1.14
CA ALA A 200 0.69 5.82 1.82
C ALA A 200 0.52 5.01 3.12
N THR A 201 1.08 3.80 3.18
CA THR A 201 1.08 2.98 4.39
C THR A 201 1.94 3.62 5.49
N PHE A 202 3.16 4.08 5.17
CA PHE A 202 3.97 4.84 6.14
C PHE A 202 3.28 6.12 6.61
N LEU A 203 2.59 6.84 5.70
CA LEU A 203 1.95 8.11 6.03
C LEU A 203 0.68 7.95 6.89
N HIS A 204 -0.01 6.80 6.79
CA HIS A 204 -1.40 6.69 7.25
C HIS A 204 -1.71 5.50 8.14
N THR A 205 -0.74 4.61 8.43
CA THR A 205 -1.00 3.44 9.29
C THR A 205 -1.56 3.84 10.65
N ASP A 206 -0.98 4.86 11.30
CA ASP A 206 -1.49 5.36 12.58
C ASP A 206 -2.93 5.86 12.46
N GLN A 207 -3.24 6.64 11.43
CA GLN A 207 -4.60 7.15 11.22
C GLN A 207 -5.63 6.03 11.03
N TRP A 208 -5.26 4.95 10.33
CA TRP A 208 -6.12 3.76 10.20
C TRP A 208 -6.29 3.03 11.52
N CYS A 209 -5.20 2.82 12.25
CA CYS A 209 -5.20 2.01 13.46
C CYS A 209 -5.79 2.75 14.67
N ASP A 210 -5.60 4.07 14.78
CA ASP A 210 -6.21 4.91 15.81
C ASP A 210 -7.73 5.01 15.61
N ALA A 211 -8.19 5.17 14.36
CA ALA A 211 -9.60 5.11 14.05
C ALA A 211 -10.18 3.74 14.41
N LEU A 212 -9.49 2.66 14.04
CA LEU A 212 -9.90 1.30 14.38
C LEU A 212 -9.93 1.07 15.90
N ALA A 213 -9.01 1.62 16.66
CA ALA A 213 -9.00 1.48 18.13
C ALA A 213 -10.26 2.08 18.77
N ALA A 214 -10.89 3.08 18.15
CA ALA A 214 -12.16 3.64 18.61
C ALA A 214 -13.36 2.72 18.31
N ASP A 215 -13.38 2.08 17.15
CA ASP A 215 -14.53 1.27 16.67
C ASP A 215 -14.42 -0.23 17.00
N ALA A 216 -13.20 -0.75 17.11
CA ALA A 216 -12.85 -2.14 17.39
C ALA A 216 -11.61 -2.22 18.32
N PRO A 217 -11.73 -1.81 19.60
CA PRO A 217 -10.60 -1.61 20.51
C PRO A 217 -9.76 -2.85 20.82
N SER A 218 -10.28 -4.05 20.55
CA SER A 218 -9.55 -5.32 20.73
C SER A 218 -8.85 -5.80 19.46
N ALA A 219 -9.04 -5.11 18.33
CA ALA A 219 -8.43 -5.49 17.07
C ALA A 219 -6.93 -5.21 17.09
N LYS A 220 -6.14 -6.19 16.68
CA LYS A 220 -4.71 -5.98 16.42
C LYS A 220 -4.53 -5.29 15.07
N CYS A 221 -3.86 -4.14 15.06
CA CYS A 221 -3.61 -3.35 13.84
C CYS A 221 -2.12 -3.11 13.64
N VAL A 222 -1.62 -3.36 12.41
CA VAL A 222 -0.20 -3.18 12.04
C VAL A 222 -0.06 -2.67 10.60
N GLY A 223 1.08 -2.06 10.28
CA GLY A 223 1.46 -1.67 8.92
C GLY A 223 2.38 -2.69 8.23
N LEU A 224 2.22 -2.85 6.93
CA LEU A 224 3.04 -3.69 6.03
C LEU A 224 3.29 -2.94 4.70
N PRO A 225 4.09 -1.85 4.71
CA PRO A 225 4.47 -1.15 3.50
C PRO A 225 5.44 -2.00 2.67
N ASP A 226 5.19 -2.09 1.37
CA ASP A 226 6.09 -2.69 0.40
C ASP A 226 6.64 -1.63 -0.56
N SER A 227 7.98 -1.58 -0.67
CA SER A 227 8.66 -0.73 -1.65
C SER A 227 8.22 0.74 -1.57
N GLY A 228 7.95 1.20 -0.34
CA GLY A 228 7.36 2.49 -0.02
C GLY A 228 8.29 3.44 0.70
N PHE A 229 9.48 2.96 1.11
CA PHE A 229 10.48 3.79 1.75
C PHE A 229 11.39 4.37 0.67
N PHE A 230 11.06 5.56 0.18
CA PHE A 230 11.90 6.29 -0.76
C PHE A 230 12.81 7.26 -0.01
N LEU A 231 14.09 7.29 -0.37
CA LEU A 231 15.01 8.29 0.17
C LEU A 231 14.66 9.67 -0.36
N ASP A 232 14.74 10.65 0.53
CA ASP A 232 14.67 12.06 0.19
C ASP A 232 16.00 12.52 -0.45
N TYR A 233 16.28 12.00 -1.63
CA TYR A 233 17.53 12.24 -2.34
C TYR A 233 17.46 13.51 -3.20
N GLN A 234 18.41 14.41 -2.97
CA GLN A 234 18.67 15.56 -3.83
C GLN A 234 20.11 15.43 -4.36
N SER A 235 20.27 15.32 -5.68
CA SER A 235 21.61 15.32 -6.27
C SER A 235 22.20 16.73 -6.24
N THR A 236 23.44 16.86 -5.77
CA THR A 236 24.18 18.12 -5.88
C THR A 236 24.58 18.46 -7.32
N GLN A 237 24.46 17.48 -8.24
CA GLN A 237 24.70 17.66 -9.68
C GLN A 237 23.41 17.83 -10.49
N ALA A 238 22.24 17.70 -9.86
CA ALA A 238 21.00 18.08 -10.53
C ALA A 238 21.08 19.58 -10.86
N PRO A 239 20.87 20.00 -12.12
CA PRO A 239 20.85 21.41 -12.45
C PRO A 239 19.77 22.06 -11.57
N GLY A 240 20.19 22.95 -10.68
CA GLY A 240 19.29 23.65 -9.76
C GLY A 240 18.19 24.33 -10.57
N ARG A 241 17.02 23.69 -10.65
CA ARG A 241 15.88 24.33 -11.26
C ARG A 241 15.28 25.22 -10.19
N ALA A 242 15.43 26.53 -10.40
CA ALA A 242 14.44 27.47 -9.88
C ALA A 242 13.06 26.90 -10.16
N GLU A 243 12.15 26.95 -9.19
CA GLU A 243 10.74 26.55 -9.34
C GLU A 243 10.17 27.15 -10.64
N ALA A 244 10.15 26.37 -11.72
CA ALA A 244 9.86 26.88 -13.05
C ALA A 244 9.00 25.89 -13.82
N SER A 245 7.68 26.09 -13.71
CA SER A 245 6.74 26.45 -14.79
C SER A 245 6.88 25.81 -16.20
N SER A 246 7.68 24.76 -16.40
CA SER A 246 7.98 24.24 -17.74
C SER A 246 7.20 22.97 -18.08
N ARG A 247 6.45 23.08 -19.18
CA ARG A 247 5.51 22.13 -19.80
C ARG A 247 6.15 20.83 -20.34
N ARG A 248 7.05 20.16 -19.62
CA ARG A 248 7.58 18.85 -20.03
C ARG A 248 7.28 17.80 -18.98
N ARG A 249 6.84 16.62 -19.46
CA ARG A 249 6.58 15.39 -18.71
C ARG A 249 7.55 15.25 -17.53
N LEU A 250 7.11 15.51 -16.31
CA LEU A 250 7.74 14.94 -15.13
C LEU A 250 7.31 13.47 -15.07
N THR A 251 7.99 12.63 -15.85
CA THR A 251 8.48 11.39 -15.25
C THR A 251 9.54 11.85 -14.26
N THR A 252 9.39 11.51 -12.99
CA THR A 252 10.35 11.81 -11.92
C THR A 252 11.77 11.80 -12.49
N LEU A 253 12.33 13.00 -12.64
CA LEU A 253 13.71 13.10 -13.06
C LEU A 253 14.55 12.64 -11.87
N PRO A 254 15.61 11.87 -12.10
CA PRO A 254 16.56 11.58 -11.07
C PRO A 254 16.99 12.81 -10.23
N GLY A 255 16.76 12.75 -8.93
CA GLY A 255 16.97 13.85 -7.97
C GLY A 255 15.79 14.80 -7.76
N ASP A 256 14.66 14.60 -8.45
CA ASP A 256 13.48 15.50 -8.45
C ASP A 256 12.31 14.96 -7.61
N TYR A 257 12.43 13.75 -7.06
CA TYR A 257 11.44 13.17 -6.13
C TYR A 257 11.16 14.10 -4.94
N HIS A 258 12.19 14.78 -4.44
CA HIS A 258 12.05 15.80 -3.40
C HIS A 258 11.07 16.90 -3.81
N ALA A 259 11.29 17.51 -4.97
CA ALA A 259 10.45 18.61 -5.44
C ALA A 259 9.04 18.12 -5.83
N GLY A 260 8.94 16.92 -6.40
CA GLY A 260 7.67 16.28 -6.73
C GLY A 260 6.77 16.11 -5.51
N LEU A 261 7.29 15.51 -4.42
CA LEU A 261 6.51 15.35 -3.19
C LEU A 261 6.28 16.64 -2.43
N LYS A 262 7.23 17.59 -2.43
CA LYS A 262 6.99 18.95 -1.94
C LYS A 262 5.80 19.58 -2.68
N TRP A 263 5.80 19.51 -4.01
CA TRP A 263 4.72 20.03 -4.83
C TRP A 263 3.38 19.33 -4.53
N CYS A 264 3.37 18.00 -4.41
CA CYS A 264 2.16 17.27 -4.01
C CYS A 264 1.65 17.76 -2.66
N PHE A 265 2.53 17.92 -1.66
CA PHE A 265 2.14 18.40 -0.33
C PHE A 265 1.48 19.78 -0.39
N GLU A 266 2.11 20.72 -1.09
CA GLU A 266 1.67 22.11 -1.19
C GLU A 266 0.39 22.23 -2.05
N ALA A 267 0.41 21.71 -3.28
CA ALA A 267 -0.70 21.82 -4.21
C ALA A 267 -1.96 21.07 -3.72
N PHE A 268 -1.78 19.94 -3.02
CA PHE A 268 -2.91 19.12 -2.58
C PHE A 268 -3.37 19.49 -1.18
N ASN A 269 -2.75 20.49 -0.54
CA ASN A 269 -3.00 20.87 0.85
C ASN A 269 -2.98 19.63 1.77
N ALA A 270 -1.85 18.92 1.76
CA ALA A 270 -1.73 17.60 2.39
C ALA A 270 -1.47 17.65 3.90
N THR A 271 -1.30 18.84 4.51
CA THR A 271 -0.97 19.03 5.93
C THR A 271 -1.85 18.19 6.86
N ALA A 272 -3.16 18.18 6.64
CA ALA A 272 -4.11 17.43 7.47
C ALA A 272 -4.20 15.93 7.11
N GLY A 273 -3.59 15.50 6.01
CA GLY A 273 -3.67 14.14 5.50
C GLY A 273 -2.51 13.23 5.90
N VAL A 274 -1.33 13.80 6.17
CA VAL A 274 -0.12 13.07 6.62
C VAL A 274 -0.08 12.90 8.15
N ASN A 275 0.98 12.28 8.70
CA ASN A 275 1.13 12.06 10.14
C ASN A 275 1.19 13.40 10.90
N GLN A 276 0.31 13.57 11.88
CA GLN A 276 0.14 14.86 12.58
C GLN A 276 1.23 15.11 13.63
N ASP A 277 1.83 14.07 14.19
CA ASP A 277 2.96 14.22 15.12
C ASP A 277 4.21 14.71 14.39
N CYS A 278 4.42 14.22 13.16
CA CYS A 278 5.42 14.76 12.24
C CYS A 278 5.14 16.26 11.96
N ILE A 279 3.91 16.62 11.57
CA ILE A 279 3.55 18.02 11.32
C ILE A 279 3.78 18.89 12.56
N ALA A 280 3.42 18.42 13.75
CA ALA A 280 3.65 19.15 15.00
C ALA A 280 5.14 19.36 15.28
N ALA A 281 5.98 18.33 15.08
CA ALA A 281 7.42 18.41 15.25
C ALA A 281 8.09 19.42 14.30
N HIS A 282 7.60 19.51 13.05
CA HIS A 282 8.09 20.48 12.07
C HIS A 282 7.42 21.87 12.17
N GLY A 283 6.26 21.96 12.83
CA GLY A 283 5.46 23.19 12.97
C GLY A 283 5.78 24.05 14.21
N THR A 284 6.57 23.55 15.17
CA THR A 284 6.76 24.18 16.50
C THR A 284 8.21 24.52 16.85
N GLY A 285 9.06 24.86 15.88
CA GLY A 285 10.38 25.45 16.15
C GLY A 285 11.33 24.61 17.03
N GLY A 286 11.09 23.30 17.18
CA GLY A 286 11.91 22.37 17.97
C GLY A 286 13.00 21.67 17.16
N PHE A 287 12.87 21.65 15.84
CA PHE A 287 13.99 21.52 14.91
C PHE A 287 14.22 22.91 14.33
N ALA A 288 15.48 23.24 13.98
CA ALA A 288 15.87 24.53 13.42
C ALA A 288 14.81 25.04 12.44
N THR A 289 14.66 26.37 12.37
CA THR A 289 13.75 27.13 11.48
C THR A 289 13.79 26.77 9.98
N ASP A 290 14.53 25.72 9.61
CA ASP A 290 14.82 25.18 8.29
C ASP A 290 14.14 23.82 8.01
N SER A 291 13.21 23.35 8.84
CA SER A 291 12.57 22.03 8.67
C SER A 291 11.09 22.12 8.28
N PRO A 292 10.76 22.19 6.98
CA PRO A 292 9.41 22.49 6.50
C PRO A 292 8.44 21.30 6.62
N PRO A 293 7.13 21.54 6.88
CA PRO A 293 6.13 20.49 7.06
C PRO A 293 5.96 19.51 5.89
N TYR A 294 6.35 19.89 4.66
CA TYR A 294 6.25 19.00 3.50
C TYR A 294 7.12 17.75 3.63
N LEU A 295 8.14 17.77 4.49
CA LEU A 295 8.97 16.58 4.77
C LEU A 295 8.13 15.42 5.31
N CYS A 296 6.99 15.70 5.96
CA CYS A 296 6.06 14.66 6.42
C CYS A 296 5.36 13.91 5.29
N MET A 297 5.56 14.30 4.02
CA MET A 297 5.14 13.55 2.85
C MET A 297 6.07 12.36 2.53
N PHE A 298 7.26 12.29 3.15
CA PHE A 298 8.29 11.28 2.85
C PHE A 298 8.36 10.23 3.95
N ALA A 299 8.49 8.96 3.56
CA ALA A 299 8.68 7.85 4.49
C ALA A 299 9.88 8.07 5.43
N GLU A 300 11.00 8.58 4.89
CA GLU A 300 12.23 8.83 5.64
C GLU A 300 12.01 9.75 6.85
N HIS A 301 11.17 10.77 6.72
CA HIS A 301 10.91 11.73 7.79
C HIS A 301 9.72 11.31 8.66
N THR A 302 8.63 10.82 8.06
CA THR A 302 7.42 10.46 8.82
C THR A 302 7.60 9.20 9.68
N ALA A 303 8.45 8.25 9.28
CA ALA A 303 8.60 6.97 9.99
C ALA A 303 9.08 7.14 11.43
N VAL A 304 9.80 8.22 11.74
CA VAL A 304 10.26 8.52 13.11
C VAL A 304 9.08 8.78 14.05
N PHE A 305 7.95 9.26 13.51
CA PHE A 305 6.77 9.67 14.27
C PHE A 305 5.66 8.62 14.29
N THR A 306 5.87 7.44 13.70
CA THR A 306 4.85 6.39 13.73
C THR A 306 4.81 5.71 15.09
N HIS A 307 3.62 5.49 15.66
CA HIS A 307 3.46 4.75 16.93
C HIS A 307 2.89 3.34 16.74
N THR A 308 2.26 3.07 15.59
CA THR A 308 1.77 1.74 15.25
C THR A 308 2.93 0.85 14.78
N PRO A 309 2.99 -0.43 15.18
CA PRO A 309 4.00 -1.35 14.66
C PRO A 309 3.92 -1.50 13.14
N ILE A 310 5.06 -1.32 12.48
CA ILE A 310 5.20 -1.44 11.02
C ILE A 310 6.25 -2.50 10.70
N PHE A 311 5.96 -3.36 9.73
CA PHE A 311 6.91 -4.30 9.14
C PHE A 311 7.20 -3.91 7.69
N ALA A 312 8.34 -3.27 7.44
CA ALA A 312 8.68 -2.78 6.11
C ALA A 312 9.23 -3.89 5.21
N LEU A 313 8.65 -4.07 4.01
CA LEU A 313 9.23 -4.87 2.94
C LEU A 313 9.94 -3.93 1.98
N GLN A 314 11.24 -4.09 1.80
CA GLN A 314 11.98 -3.15 0.98
C GLN A 314 13.20 -3.82 0.34
N SER A 315 13.30 -3.73 -0.98
CA SER A 315 14.55 -3.99 -1.68
C SER A 315 15.57 -2.91 -1.27
N GLU A 316 16.75 -3.34 -0.84
CA GLU A 316 17.91 -2.46 -0.61
C GLU A 316 18.27 -1.69 -1.89
N TYR A 317 18.04 -2.28 -3.07
CA TYR A 317 18.31 -1.67 -4.37
C TYR A 317 17.02 -1.52 -5.18
N ASP A 318 16.04 -0.84 -4.60
CA ASP A 318 14.74 -0.65 -5.24
C ASP A 318 14.89 -0.14 -6.69
N SER A 319 14.32 -0.91 -7.63
CA SER A 319 14.52 -0.68 -9.06
C SER A 319 13.82 0.59 -9.55
N TRP A 320 12.74 1.01 -8.90
CA TRP A 320 12.09 2.26 -9.21
C TRP A 320 12.94 3.44 -8.70
N GLN A 321 13.41 3.36 -7.46
CA GLN A 321 14.22 4.41 -6.84
C GLN A 321 15.55 4.62 -7.59
N SER A 322 16.25 3.55 -7.93
CA SER A 322 17.50 3.66 -8.72
C SER A 322 17.28 4.23 -10.12
N GLY A 323 16.09 4.05 -10.71
CA GLY A 323 15.75 4.62 -12.03
C GLY A 323 15.18 6.04 -12.01
N HIS A 324 14.57 6.48 -10.90
CA HIS A 324 13.74 7.69 -10.84
C HIS A 324 14.13 8.69 -9.76
N VAL A 325 14.81 8.23 -8.71
CA VAL A 325 15.25 9.07 -7.58
C VAL A 325 16.74 9.35 -7.68
N LEU A 326 17.55 8.39 -8.12
CA LEU A 326 19.01 8.49 -8.17
C LEU A 326 19.52 9.07 -9.50
N HIS A 327 20.33 10.14 -9.48
CA HIS A 327 20.89 10.78 -10.69
C HIS A 327 21.69 9.80 -11.56
N PRO A 328 21.63 9.88 -12.91
CA PRO A 328 22.42 9.01 -13.77
C PRO A 328 23.91 9.08 -13.43
N GLY A 329 24.53 7.92 -13.22
CA GLY A 329 25.94 7.79 -12.86
C GLY A 329 26.21 7.74 -11.35
N ASP A 330 25.24 8.07 -10.50
CA ASP A 330 25.39 7.90 -9.06
C ASP A 330 25.30 6.41 -8.66
N SER A 331 25.87 6.08 -7.50
CA SER A 331 26.02 4.69 -7.06
C SER A 331 24.73 4.10 -6.48
N VAL A 332 24.18 3.07 -7.15
CA VAL A 332 23.06 2.27 -6.64
C VAL A 332 23.43 1.56 -5.33
N GLN A 333 24.68 1.15 -5.17
CA GLN A 333 25.17 0.58 -3.91
C GLN A 333 25.03 1.58 -2.76
N LEU A 334 25.49 2.82 -2.95
CA LEU A 334 25.44 3.86 -1.93
C LEU A 334 23.99 4.23 -1.59
N LEU A 335 23.11 4.28 -2.60
CA LEU A 335 21.68 4.45 -2.39
C LEU A 335 21.13 3.37 -1.44
N GLY A 336 21.44 2.09 -1.70
CA GLY A 336 20.95 0.99 -0.87
C GLY A 336 21.54 0.93 0.53
N ASP A 337 22.81 1.28 0.68
CA ASP A 337 23.46 1.42 2.00
C ASP A 337 22.77 2.52 2.82
N ASN A 338 22.47 3.67 2.19
CA ASN A 338 21.76 4.77 2.82
C ASN A 338 20.31 4.39 3.15
N LEU A 339 19.60 3.73 2.23
CA LEU A 339 18.22 3.26 2.43
C LEU A 339 18.12 2.37 3.66
N THR A 340 18.99 1.37 3.73
CA THR A 340 19.07 0.44 4.85
C THR A 340 19.37 1.16 6.16
N LYS A 341 20.34 2.09 6.14
CA LYS A 341 20.69 2.90 7.30
C LYS A 341 19.50 3.74 7.78
N ARG A 342 18.73 4.34 6.87
CA ARG A 342 17.54 5.15 7.21
C ARG A 342 16.39 4.31 7.75
N ILE A 343 16.10 3.15 7.17
CA ILE A 343 15.09 2.23 7.75
C ILE A 343 15.52 1.79 9.15
N GLY A 344 16.79 1.46 9.33
CA GLY A 344 17.34 1.12 10.64
C GLY A 344 17.22 2.27 11.66
N GLY A 345 17.60 3.49 11.27
CA GLY A 345 17.66 4.65 12.16
C GLY A 345 16.32 5.35 12.40
N ASN A 346 15.41 5.33 11.44
CA ASN A 346 14.18 6.13 11.46
C ASN A 346 12.94 5.27 11.73
N LEU A 347 12.99 3.95 11.46
CA LEU A 347 11.88 3.03 11.72
C LEU A 347 12.22 2.01 12.81
N VAL A 348 13.19 1.13 12.58
CA VAL A 348 13.40 -0.05 13.43
C VAL A 348 14.08 0.29 14.77
N GLY A 349 14.98 1.27 14.77
CA GLY A 349 15.70 1.73 15.95
C GLY A 349 14.79 2.40 16.98
N PRO A 350 14.06 3.48 16.61
CA PRO A 350 13.15 4.19 17.51
C PRO A 350 11.94 3.34 17.94
N HIS A 351 11.49 2.42 17.08
CA HIS A 351 10.25 1.66 17.30
C HIS A 351 10.54 0.18 17.58
N PRO A 352 10.64 -0.25 18.86
CA PRO A 352 11.01 -1.62 19.22
C PRO A 352 10.02 -2.68 18.73
N SER A 353 8.79 -2.29 18.41
CA SER A 353 7.76 -3.18 17.86
C SER A 353 7.83 -3.30 16.34
N SER A 354 8.48 -2.36 15.64
CA SER A 354 8.60 -2.36 14.19
C SER A 354 9.75 -3.27 13.70
N GLY A 355 9.65 -3.70 12.45
CA GLY A 355 10.60 -4.59 11.81
C GLY A 355 10.76 -4.30 10.32
N ALA A 356 11.67 -5.03 9.67
CA ALA A 356 11.92 -4.92 8.25
C ALA A 356 12.42 -6.24 7.64
N PHE A 357 12.05 -6.47 6.39
CA PHE A 357 12.62 -7.46 5.48
C PHE A 357 13.30 -6.72 4.33
N LEU A 358 14.64 -6.78 4.34
CA LEU A 358 15.54 -6.02 3.47
C LEU A 358 16.31 -6.97 2.57
N ASP A 359 15.81 -7.18 1.35
CA ASP A 359 16.47 -8.03 0.37
C ASP A 359 17.40 -7.24 -0.55
N SER A 360 18.40 -7.90 -1.11
CA SER A 360 19.38 -7.27 -2.00
C SER A 360 19.04 -7.49 -3.49
N CYS A 361 17.83 -7.93 -3.82
CA CYS A 361 17.40 -8.09 -5.21
C CYS A 361 17.04 -6.73 -5.80
N HIS A 362 17.36 -6.47 -7.08
CA HIS A 362 16.93 -5.26 -7.79
C HIS A 362 15.50 -5.44 -8.30
N HIS A 363 14.52 -5.09 -7.48
CA HIS A 363 13.10 -5.18 -7.84
C HIS A 363 12.30 -4.03 -7.23
N HIS A 364 11.02 -3.95 -7.55
CA HIS A 364 10.10 -2.97 -6.98
C HIS A 364 8.72 -3.62 -6.88
N CYS A 365 8.14 -3.62 -5.69
CA CYS A 365 6.90 -4.30 -5.36
C CYS A 365 6.92 -5.83 -5.49
N GLY A 366 6.06 -6.45 -4.70
CA GLY A 366 5.74 -7.87 -4.82
C GLY A 366 6.78 -8.75 -4.13
N SER A 367 7.10 -9.88 -4.76
CA SER A 367 8.02 -10.89 -4.22
C SER A 367 7.59 -11.51 -2.87
N TRP A 368 6.32 -11.32 -2.47
CA TRP A 368 5.71 -11.75 -1.19
C TRP A 368 6.00 -13.20 -0.81
N ASN A 369 6.20 -14.06 -1.79
CA ASN A 369 6.46 -15.48 -1.56
C ASN A 369 7.54 -16.03 -2.49
N ASP A 370 8.47 -15.16 -2.93
CA ASP A 370 9.52 -15.51 -3.89
C ASP A 370 10.92 -15.36 -3.28
N ILE A 371 11.15 -14.33 -2.48
CA ILE A 371 12.47 -14.03 -1.91
C ILE A 371 12.61 -14.64 -0.51
N ARG A 372 13.78 -15.22 -0.24
CA ARG A 372 14.18 -15.79 1.05
C ARG A 372 15.35 -15.05 1.68
N ILE A 373 15.27 -14.83 2.98
CA ILE A 373 16.38 -14.40 3.83
C ILE A 373 16.45 -15.35 5.02
N ASP A 374 17.64 -15.87 5.31
CA ASP A 374 17.86 -16.89 6.34
C ASP A 374 16.96 -18.13 6.17
N GLY A 375 16.70 -18.52 4.91
CA GLY A 375 15.83 -19.65 4.55
C GLY A 375 14.32 -19.35 4.64
N GLN A 376 13.92 -18.20 5.16
CA GLN A 376 12.51 -17.83 5.34
C GLN A 376 12.01 -16.95 4.21
N LEU A 377 10.84 -17.28 3.65
CA LEU A 377 10.10 -16.43 2.73
C LEU A 377 9.64 -15.15 3.42
N VAL A 378 9.40 -14.09 2.64
CA VAL A 378 8.81 -12.84 3.15
C VAL A 378 7.52 -13.11 3.93
N SER A 379 6.63 -13.96 3.41
CA SER A 379 5.37 -14.34 4.06
C SER A 379 5.57 -15.03 5.41
N GLU A 380 6.59 -15.88 5.54
CA GLU A 380 6.95 -16.58 6.77
C GLU A 380 7.58 -15.63 7.80
N ALA A 381 8.47 -14.75 7.35
CA ALA A 381 9.10 -13.72 8.18
C ALA A 381 8.06 -12.76 8.76
N PHE A 382 7.12 -12.30 7.92
CA PHE A 382 6.03 -11.45 8.38
C PHE A 382 5.14 -12.17 9.38
N ALA A 383 4.72 -13.41 9.11
CA ALA A 383 3.90 -14.19 10.04
C ALA A 383 4.60 -14.38 11.40
N GLN A 384 5.91 -14.67 11.39
CA GLN A 384 6.70 -14.80 12.61
C GLN A 384 6.79 -13.50 13.41
N TRP A 385 7.02 -12.36 12.74
CA TRP A 385 7.01 -11.05 13.39
C TRP A 385 5.61 -10.72 13.93
N TYR A 386 4.58 -10.95 13.11
CA TYR A 386 3.18 -10.70 13.44
C TYR A 386 2.78 -11.49 14.69
N ASP A 387 3.06 -12.78 14.79
CA ASP A 387 2.67 -13.61 15.94
C ASP A 387 3.36 -13.22 17.27
N ALA A 388 4.43 -12.43 17.20
CA ALA A 388 5.19 -11.99 18.35
C ALA A 388 4.90 -10.53 18.74
N VAL A 389 4.67 -9.63 17.78
CA VAL A 389 4.45 -8.21 18.06
C VAL A 389 3.17 -7.99 18.89
N GLY A 390 3.29 -7.17 19.94
CA GLY A 390 2.20 -6.91 20.89
C GLY A 390 1.85 -8.07 21.83
N THR A 391 2.52 -9.23 21.73
CA THR A 391 2.23 -10.38 22.60
C THR A 391 3.14 -10.39 23.83
N LYS A 392 2.54 -10.38 25.02
CA LYS A 392 3.26 -10.37 26.30
C LYS A 392 4.25 -11.55 26.39
N GLY A 393 5.52 -11.23 26.68
CA GLY A 393 6.58 -12.23 26.87
C GLY A 393 7.24 -12.74 25.57
N LYS A 394 6.74 -12.37 24.39
CA LYS A 394 7.40 -12.67 23.12
C LYS A 394 8.34 -11.52 22.71
N LYS A 395 9.49 -11.87 22.14
CA LYS A 395 10.40 -10.92 21.48
C LYS A 395 10.43 -11.25 19.98
N PRO A 396 9.84 -10.42 19.09
CA PRO A 396 9.88 -10.71 17.66
C PRO A 396 11.33 -10.68 17.15
N LYS A 397 11.69 -11.58 16.23
CA LYS A 397 12.76 -11.27 15.26
C LYS A 397 12.25 -10.06 14.47
N ARG A 398 13.08 -9.02 14.36
CA ARG A 398 12.65 -7.73 13.78
C ARG A 398 13.28 -7.42 12.45
N ILE A 399 14.45 -7.99 12.16
CA ILE A 399 15.19 -7.68 10.94
C ILE A 399 15.54 -8.99 10.24
N TRP A 400 15.17 -9.05 8.97
CA TRP A 400 15.69 -9.96 7.97
C TRP A 400 16.44 -9.09 6.99
N LYS A 401 17.75 -9.29 6.85
CA LYS A 401 18.57 -8.51 5.94
C LYS A 401 19.49 -9.43 5.15
N GLN A 402 19.49 -9.31 3.84
CA GLN A 402 20.36 -10.10 2.96
C GLN A 402 21.76 -9.47 2.82
N GLY A 403 21.85 -8.14 2.67
CA GLY A 403 23.10 -7.38 2.77
C GLY A 403 24.17 -7.74 1.75
N GLN A 404 23.79 -8.19 0.55
CA GLN A 404 24.71 -8.46 -0.56
C GLN A 404 24.95 -7.18 -1.37
N ALA A 405 26.15 -7.04 -1.95
CA ALA A 405 26.48 -5.91 -2.81
C ALA A 405 25.71 -5.92 -4.13
N TYR A 406 25.42 -4.74 -4.66
CA TYR A 406 24.80 -4.52 -5.97
C TYR A 406 25.83 -4.69 -7.12
N PRO A 407 25.45 -5.29 -8.26
CA PRO A 407 24.19 -6.01 -8.49
C PRO A 407 24.23 -7.42 -7.88
N CYS A 408 23.07 -7.92 -7.45
CA CYS A 408 22.93 -9.29 -6.96
C CYS A 408 21.78 -10.04 -7.63
N ASP A 409 21.98 -10.53 -8.86
CA ASP A 409 20.95 -11.27 -9.60
C ASP A 409 20.51 -12.55 -8.88
N ARG A 410 21.44 -13.23 -8.21
CA ARG A 410 21.16 -14.42 -7.38
C ARG A 410 20.26 -14.10 -6.18
N CYS A 411 20.22 -12.85 -5.73
CA CYS A 411 19.38 -12.44 -4.61
C CYS A 411 17.89 -12.43 -4.96
N CYS A 412 17.54 -12.33 -6.25
CA CYS A 412 16.17 -12.32 -6.74
C CYS A 412 15.54 -13.72 -6.87
N LYS A 413 16.37 -14.76 -6.82
CA LYS A 413 15.95 -16.17 -6.88
C LYS A 413 16.76 -16.99 -5.86
N PRO A 414 16.65 -16.66 -4.56
CA PRO A 414 17.53 -17.19 -3.52
C PRO A 414 17.21 -18.63 -3.11
#